data_AF-X1M489-F1
#
_entry.id   AF-X1M489-F1
#
_cell.length_a   1.000
_cell.length_b   1.000
_cell.length_c   1.000
_cell.angle_alpha   90.00
_cell.angle_beta   90.00
_cell.angle_gamma   90.00
#
_symmetry.space_group_name_H-M   'P 1'
#
loop_
_entity.id
_entity.type
_entity.pdbx_description
1 polymer ?
#
loop_
_entity_poly.entity_id
_entity_poly.type
_entity_poly.pdbx_seq_one_letter_code
_entity_poly.pdbx_strand_id
1 'polypeptide(L)'
;MTESENIERVVRALAKVPPKDLLIIELANRFTRYGQLDNDALADAQPEVNMAIAEAKMYGAYTIQAVDTLEHLEAIPEDVGPGHHSIPE
;
A
#
# COMPACT_ATOMS: atom_id res chain seq x y z
N MET A 1 -24.38 3.28 -4.47
CA MET A 1 -23.07 3.93 -4.63
C MET A 1 -22.91 4.23 -6.10
N THR A 2 -22.48 5.44 -6.45
CA THR A 2 -22.24 5.81 -7.84
C THR A 2 -20.79 5.49 -8.23
N GLU A 3 -20.54 5.29 -9.53
CA GLU A 3 -19.19 5.05 -10.07
C GLU A 3 -18.19 6.14 -9.62
N SER A 4 -18.63 7.41 -9.61
CA SER A 4 -17.81 8.54 -9.17
C SER A 4 -17.38 8.44 -7.70
N GLU A 5 -18.25 7.93 -6.81
CA GLU A 5 -17.92 7.72 -5.40
C GLU A 5 -16.90 6.58 -5.22
N ASN A 6 -16.99 5.54 -6.05
CA ASN A 6 -16.01 4.44 -6.06
C ASN A 6 -14.63 4.94 -6.50
N ILE A 7 -14.57 5.66 -7.63
CA ILE A 7 -13.33 6.24 -8.16
C ILE A 7 -12.68 7.15 -7.13
N GLU A 8 -13.44 8.01 -6.44
CA GLU A 8 -12.89 8.90 -5.43
C GLU A 8 -12.31 8.14 -4.22
N ARG A 9 -12.93 7.02 -3.80
CA ARG A 9 -12.39 6.16 -2.74
C ARG A 9 -11.08 5.50 -3.17
N VAL A 10 -10.99 5.01 -4.41
CA VAL A 10 -9.75 4.44 -4.97
C VAL A 10 -8.64 5.48 -5.01
N VAL A 11 -8.92 6.67 -5.55
CA VAL A 11 -7.93 7.76 -5.66
C VAL A 11 -7.42 8.17 -4.27
N ARG A 12 -8.30 8.29 -3.27
CA ARG A 12 -7.91 8.64 -1.89
C ARG A 12 -7.08 7.54 -1.22
N ALA A 13 -7.32 6.28 -1.54
CA ALA A 13 -6.53 5.17 -1.01
C ALA A 13 -5.13 5.13 -1.65
N LEU A 14 -5.06 5.25 -2.98
CA LEU A 14 -3.81 5.22 -3.74
C LEU A 14 -2.95 6.47 -3.54
N ALA A 15 -3.54 7.64 -3.27
CA ALA A 15 -2.79 8.87 -2.98
C ALA A 15 -1.84 8.75 -1.77
N LYS A 16 -2.05 7.76 -0.90
CA LYS A 16 -1.19 7.48 0.27
C LYS A 16 -0.01 6.58 -0.04
N VAL A 17 0.06 6.00 -1.25
CA VAL A 17 1.14 5.12 -1.69
C VAL A 17 2.05 5.91 -2.63
N PRO A 18 3.09 6.60 -2.12
CA PRO A 18 3.98 7.37 -2.96
C PRO A 18 4.82 6.43 -3.85
N PRO A 19 4.98 6.71 -5.16
CA PRO A 19 5.98 6.00 -5.96
C PRO A 19 7.36 6.29 -5.35
N LYS A 20 8.01 5.27 -4.78
CA LYS A 20 9.23 5.50 -4.02
C LYS A 20 10.19 4.32 -4.06
N ASP A 21 11.46 4.64 -4.29
CA ASP A 21 12.58 3.77 -3.96
C ASP A 21 12.82 3.83 -2.46
N LEU A 22 12.53 2.73 -1.75
CA LEU A 22 12.63 2.70 -0.29
C LEU A 22 14.09 2.85 0.15
N LEU A 23 14.35 3.72 1.13
CA LEU A 23 15.71 3.96 1.65
C LEU A 23 16.38 2.67 2.14
N ILE A 24 15.59 1.71 2.64
CA ILE A 24 16.11 0.42 3.09
C ILE A 24 16.83 -0.36 1.98
N ILE A 25 16.38 -0.21 0.72
CA ILE A 25 17.01 -0.84 -0.46
C ILE A 25 18.32 -0.12 -0.77
N GLU A 26 18.34 1.21 -0.70
CA GLU A 26 19.55 2.00 -0.89
C GLU A 26 20.62 1.68 0.16
N LEU A 27 20.22 1.58 1.43
CA LEU A 27 21.12 1.21 2.53
C LEU A 27 21.63 -0.21 2.37
N ALA A 28 20.77 -1.17 2.01
CA ALA A 28 21.20 -2.53 1.73
C ALA A 28 22.26 -2.57 0.62
N ASN A 29 22.06 -1.82 -0.47
CA ASN A 29 23.04 -1.73 -1.55
C ASN A 29 24.34 -1.02 -1.13
N ARG A 30 24.24 0.04 -0.33
CA ARG A 30 25.39 0.82 0.16
C ARG A 30 26.28 0.03 1.12
N PHE A 31 25.67 -0.76 2.00
CA PHE A 31 26.37 -1.51 3.04
C PHE A 31 26.61 -2.99 2.68
N THR A 32 26.18 -3.44 1.51
CA THR A 32 26.56 -4.76 1.00
C THR A 32 27.87 -4.66 0.23
N ARG A 33 28.89 -5.41 0.68
CA ARG A 33 30.17 -5.58 -0.02
C ARG A 33 30.41 -7.05 -0.28
N TYR A 34 30.74 -7.40 -1.53
CA TYR A 34 30.96 -8.79 -1.95
C TYR A 34 29.80 -9.75 -1.60
N GLY A 35 28.56 -9.24 -1.62
CA GLY A 35 27.37 -10.02 -1.27
C GLY A 35 27.18 -10.27 0.23
N GLN A 36 27.97 -9.62 1.09
CA GLN A 36 27.84 -9.67 2.54
C GLN A 36 27.51 -8.27 3.08
N LEU A 37 26.62 -8.20 4.07
CA LEU A 37 26.31 -6.98 4.78
C LEU A 37 27.43 -6.62 5.75
N ASP A 38 27.90 -5.38 5.67
CA ASP A 38 28.84 -4.79 6.61
C ASP A 38 28.09 -4.37 7.88
N ASN A 39 28.00 -5.29 8.84
CA ASN A 39 27.23 -5.09 10.07
C ASN A 39 27.82 -4.00 10.96
N ASP A 40 29.13 -3.81 10.95
CA ASP A 40 29.80 -2.77 11.74
C ASP A 40 29.43 -1.39 11.19
N ALA A 41 29.51 -1.21 9.86
CA ALA A 41 29.11 0.03 9.21
C ALA A 41 27.60 0.32 9.35
N LEU A 42 26.76 -0.72 9.41
CA LEU A 42 25.33 -0.56 9.70
C LEU A 42 25.05 -0.14 11.14
N ALA A 43 25.82 -0.64 12.11
CA ALA A 43 25.70 -0.24 13.51
C ALA A 43 26.02 1.25 13.68
N ASP A 44 27.01 1.75 12.94
CA ASP A 44 27.34 3.18 12.89
C ASP A 44 26.23 4.01 12.19
N ALA A 45 25.53 3.42 11.22
CA ALA A 45 24.42 4.04 10.49
C ALA A 45 23.03 3.78 11.12
N GLN A 46 22.96 3.30 12.36
CA GLN A 46 21.72 2.88 13.01
C GLN A 46 20.56 3.91 12.95
N PRO A 47 20.79 5.24 13.09
CA PRO A 47 19.72 6.23 12.94
C PRO A 47 19.09 6.24 11.54
N GLU A 48 19.91 6.11 10.49
CA GLU A 48 19.46 6.07 9.09
C GLU A 48 18.70 4.76 8.82
N VAL A 49 19.20 3.63 9.36
CA VAL A 49 18.52 2.34 9.31
C VAL A 49 17.15 2.39 9.99
N ASN A 50 17.04 3.01 11.16
CA ASN A 50 15.77 3.15 11.87
C ASN A 50 14.75 3.96 11.06
N MET A 51 15.21 5.04 10.41
CA MET A 51 14.37 5.85 9.52
C MET A 51 13.88 5.05 8.32
N ALA A 52 14.78 4.28 7.69
CA ALA A 52 14.45 3.41 6.57
C ALA A 52 13.43 2.33 6.94
N ILE A 53 13.54 1.76 8.15
CA ILE A 53 12.56 0.79 8.67
C ILE A 53 11.19 1.46 8.89
N ALA A 54 11.17 2.66 9.49
CA ALA A 54 9.93 3.39 9.72
C ALA A 54 9.23 3.74 8.40
N GLU A 55 9.99 4.18 7.40
CA GLU A 55 9.51 4.42 6.04
C GLU A 55 8.91 3.16 5.41
N ALA A 56 9.66 2.06 5.41
CA ALA A 56 9.22 0.81 4.80
C ALA A 56 7.93 0.27 5.44
N LYS A 57 7.81 0.36 6.77
CA LYS A 57 6.59 -0.02 7.50
C LYS A 57 5.40 0.84 7.10
N MET A 58 5.59 2.15 7.01
CA MET A 58 4.54 3.08 6.61
C MET A 58 4.08 2.81 5.17
N TYR A 59 5.02 2.64 4.24
CA TYR A 59 4.73 2.31 2.86
C TYR A 59 3.95 1.00 2.72
N GLY A 60 4.40 -0.06 3.41
CA GLY A 60 3.71 -1.35 3.44
C GLY A 60 2.29 -1.25 3.98
N ALA A 61 2.08 -0.53 5.08
CA ALA A 61 0.75 -0.36 5.68
C ALA A 61 -0.23 0.35 4.73
N TYR A 62 0.20 1.41 4.04
CA TYR A 62 -0.65 2.10 3.07
C TYR A 62 -0.89 1.27 1.81
N THR A 63 0.09 0.49 1.37
CA THR A 63 -0.07 -0.41 0.23
C THR A 63 -1.11 -1.49 0.52
N ILE A 64 -1.06 -2.13 1.70
CA ILE A 64 -2.05 -3.11 2.14
C ILE A 64 -3.45 -2.48 2.17
N GLN A 65 -3.59 -1.31 2.80
CA GLN A 65 -4.87 -0.60 2.85
C GLN A 65 -5.44 -0.29 1.46
N ALA A 66 -4.57 0.07 0.50
CA ALA A 66 -4.97 0.34 -0.86
C ALA A 66 -5.45 -0.94 -1.58
N VAL A 67 -4.72 -2.05 -1.43
CA VAL A 67 -5.11 -3.36 -1.98
C VAL A 67 -6.44 -3.81 -1.39
N ASP A 68 -6.60 -3.79 -0.07
CA ASP A 68 -7.85 -4.16 0.59
C ASP A 68 -9.03 -3.31 0.07
N THR A 69 -8.81 -2.00 -0.13
CA THR A 69 -9.85 -1.10 -0.65
C THR A 69 -10.25 -1.48 -2.09
N LEU A 70 -9.29 -1.86 -2.92
CA LEU A 70 -9.55 -2.31 -4.29
C LEU A 70 -10.31 -3.64 -4.32
N GLU A 71 -9.87 -4.63 -3.54
CA GLU A 71 -10.53 -5.94 -3.44
C GLU A 71 -11.98 -5.79 -2.95
N HIS A 72 -12.24 -4.93 -1.96
CA HIS A 72 -13.58 -4.67 -1.46
C HIS A 72 -14.47 -3.91 -2.45
N LEU A 73 -13.90 -3.16 -3.39
CA LEU A 73 -14.67 -2.51 -4.45
C LEU A 73 -15.04 -3.49 -5.57
N GLU A 74 -14.12 -4.38 -5.95
CA GLU A 74 -14.40 -5.46 -6.90
C GLU A 74 -15.40 -6.49 -6.34
N ALA A 75 -15.44 -6.67 -5.01
CA ALA A 75 -16.38 -7.57 -4.34
C ALA A 75 -17.81 -7.02 -4.21
N ILE A 76 -18.09 -5.76 -4.59
CA ILE A 76 -19.47 -5.25 -4.67
C ILE A 76 -20.03 -5.69 -6.02
N PRO A 77 -20.96 -6.66 -6.08
CA PRO A 77 -21.55 -7.05 -7.35
C PRO A 77 -22.27 -5.83 -7.94
N GLU A 78 -22.16 -5.63 -9.25
CA GLU A 78 -22.94 -4.62 -10.00
C GLU A 78 -24.47 -4.85 -9.93
N ASP A 79 -24.95 -5.84 -9.17
CA ASP A 79 -26.32 -6.33 -9.26
C ASP A 79 -27.07 -6.25 -7.93
N VAL A 80 -27.49 -5.03 -7.58
CA VAL A 80 -28.84 -4.81 -7.01
C VAL A 80 -29.36 -3.45 -7.51
N GLY A 81 -29.76 -3.38 -8.78
CA GLY A 81 -30.61 -2.29 -9.26
C GLY A 81 -31.99 -2.32 -8.58
N PRO A 82 -32.64 -1.17 -8.32
CA PRO A 82 -33.96 -1.17 -7.69
C PRO A 82 -35.02 -1.49 -8.74
N GLY A 83 -35.60 -2.69 -8.72
CA GLY A 83 -36.87 -2.90 -9.42
C GLY A 83 -37.17 -4.34 -9.85
N HIS A 84 -37.94 -5.06 -9.04
CA HIS A 84 -39.29 -5.46 -9.49
C HIS A 84 -40.11 -5.87 -8.27
N HIS A 85 -41.14 -5.07 -7.96
CA HIS A 85 -42.30 -5.57 -7.23
C HIS A 85 -42.92 -6.70 -8.05
N SER A 86 -43.01 -7.91 -7.49
CA SER A 86 -43.98 -8.90 -7.92
C SER A 86 -44.88 -9.19 -6.73
N ILE A 87 -46.08 -8.62 -6.75
CA ILE A 87 -47.19 -9.03 -5.86
C ILE A 87 -47.77 -10.31 -6.47
N PRO A 88 -47.86 -11.43 -5.73
CA PRO A 88 -48.60 -12.58 -6.21
C PRO A 88 -50.11 -12.38 -5.99
N GLU A 89 -50.89 -12.82 -6.98
CA GLU A 89 -52.36 -12.88 -6.99
C GLU A 89 -52.96 -13.77 -5.89
#